data_AF-A0A932WKG4-F1
#
_entry.id   AF-A0A932WKG4-F1
#
_cell.length_a   1.000
_cell.length_b   1.000
_cell.length_c   1.000
_cell.angle_alpha   90.00
_cell.angle_beta   90.00
_cell.angle_gamma   90.00
#
_symmetry.space_group_name_H-M   'P 1'
#
loop_
_entity.id
_entity.type
_entity.pdbx_description
1 polymer ?
#
loop_
_entity_poly.entity_id
_entity_poly.type
_entity_poly.pdbx_seq_one_letter_code
_entity_poly.pdbx_strand_id
1 'polypeptide(L)'
;MRSSALQQFLRFVFAPNPGRATYGSTSILSLLIACGTLVVLSFIIAVWRRSHANSVTRKLSRTWSSVSFWFGIVGLVLVVSRVEQIQFLAMRFFWVLWVLALLVYVFVQLRLFRARHYEILPRVSAADPR
;
A
#
# COMPACT_ATOMS: atom_id res chain seq x y z
N MET A 1 -14.85 37.29 8.11
CA MET A 1 -14.76 36.07 8.94
C MET A 1 -13.62 35.20 8.40
N ARG A 2 -12.47 35.14 9.10
CA ARG A 2 -11.34 34.27 8.73
C ARG A 2 -11.73 32.83 9.06
N SER A 3 -11.97 32.01 8.04
CA SER A 3 -11.98 30.57 8.21
C SER A 3 -10.61 30.14 8.74
N SER A 4 -10.59 29.32 9.80
CA SER A 4 -9.34 28.79 10.34
C SER A 4 -8.65 27.91 9.29
N ALA A 5 -7.31 27.81 9.32
CA ALA A 5 -6.56 26.98 8.38
C ALA A 5 -7.06 25.52 8.35
N LEU A 6 -7.52 25.01 9.50
CA LEU A 6 -8.19 23.72 9.64
C LEU A 6 -9.46 23.62 8.79
N GLN A 7 -10.33 24.64 8.83
CA GLN A 7 -11.57 24.64 8.04
C GLN A 7 -11.29 24.67 6.53
N GLN A 8 -10.24 25.37 6.10
CA GLN A 8 -9.83 25.38 4.69
C GLN A 8 -9.29 24.03 4.25
N PHE A 9 -8.47 23.38 5.08
CA PHE A 9 -7.95 22.04 4.84
C PHE A 9 -9.07 20.98 4.75
N LEU A 10 -10.00 20.98 5.71
CA LEU A 10 -11.13 20.05 5.71
C LEU A 10 -12.00 20.24 4.46
N ARG A 11 -12.31 21.48 4.08
CA ARG A 11 -13.04 21.76 2.83
C ARG A 11 -12.28 21.28 1.60
N PHE A 12 -10.96 21.41 1.57
CA PHE A 12 -10.15 20.95 0.45
C PHE A 12 -10.12 19.42 0.31
N VAL A 13 -9.96 18.70 1.42
CA VAL A 13 -9.87 17.24 1.46
C VAL A 13 -11.22 16.57 1.20
N PHE A 14 -12.30 17.11 1.76
CA PHE A 14 -13.66 16.60 1.61
C PHE A 14 -14.43 17.21 0.43
N ALA A 15 -13.81 18.10 -0.35
CA ALA A 15 -14.44 18.61 -1.56
C ALA A 15 -14.75 17.45 -2.53
N PRO A 16 -16.00 17.34 -3.00
CA PRO A 16 -16.35 16.41 -4.07
C PRO A 16 -15.51 16.72 -5.32
N ASN A 17 -15.21 15.66 -6.08
CA ASN A 17 -14.22 15.62 -7.17
C ASN A 17 -13.98 16.99 -7.85
N PRO A 18 -12.75 17.53 -7.82
CA PRO A 18 -12.41 18.69 -8.64
C PRO A 18 -12.44 18.27 -10.11
N GLY A 19 -13.61 18.35 -10.75
CA GLY A 19 -13.78 17.93 -12.13
C GLY A 19 -12.69 18.51 -13.02
N ARG A 20 -12.13 17.65 -13.90
CA ARG A 20 -11.00 17.84 -14.87
C ARG A 20 -10.05 16.63 -14.97
N ALA A 21 -10.42 15.47 -14.44
CA ALA A 21 -9.61 14.26 -14.58
C ALA A 21 -9.88 13.62 -15.95
N THR A 22 -8.89 13.64 -16.85
CA THR A 22 -8.96 13.02 -18.18
C THR A 22 -7.82 12.02 -18.35
N TYR A 23 -8.06 10.91 -19.07
CA TYR A 23 -7.05 9.88 -19.37
C TYR A 23 -5.78 10.44 -20.05
N GLY A 24 -5.89 11.57 -20.75
CA GLY A 24 -4.74 12.25 -21.39
C GLY A 24 -3.85 13.05 -20.43
N SER A 25 -4.21 13.18 -19.15
CA SER A 25 -3.39 13.91 -18.18
C SER A 25 -2.24 13.05 -17.66
N THR A 26 -1.01 13.59 -17.69
CA THR A 26 0.21 12.90 -17.24
C THR A 26 0.10 12.40 -15.79
N SER A 27 -0.61 13.13 -14.93
CA SER A 27 -0.81 12.74 -13.53
C SER A 27 -1.62 11.44 -13.40
N ILE A 28 -2.69 11.28 -14.17
CA ILE A 28 -3.52 10.07 -14.13
C ILE A 28 -2.79 8.88 -14.74
N LEU A 29 -2.08 9.12 -15.84
CA LEU A 29 -1.26 8.09 -16.47
C LEU A 29 -0.16 7.59 -15.52
N SER A 30 0.52 8.48 -14.79
CA SER A 30 1.50 8.09 -13.78
C SER A 30 0.89 7.25 -12.64
N LEU A 31 -0.33 7.58 -12.20
CA LEU A 31 -1.06 6.82 -11.19
C LEU A 31 -1.49 5.43 -11.70
N LEU A 32 -1.95 5.34 -12.94
CA LEU A 32 -2.28 4.06 -13.58
C LEU A 32 -1.05 3.15 -13.66
N ILE A 33 0.09 3.69 -14.08
CA ILE A 33 1.37 2.95 -14.12
C ILE A 33 1.77 2.52 -12.70
N ALA A 34 1.67 3.39 -11.70
CA ALA A 34 1.99 3.06 -10.32
C ALA A 34 1.08 1.95 -9.76
N CYS A 35 -0.22 1.98 -10.06
CA CYS A 35 -1.14 0.93 -9.61
C CYS A 35 -0.91 -0.39 -10.38
N GLY A 36 -0.65 -0.31 -11.69
CA GLY A 36 -0.32 -1.46 -12.51
C GLY A 36 0.97 -2.15 -12.06
N THR A 37 2.01 -1.37 -11.73
CA THR A 37 3.26 -1.92 -11.19
C THR A 37 3.05 -2.59 -9.83
N LEU A 38 2.18 -2.06 -8.95
CA LEU A 38 1.82 -2.74 -7.69
C LEU A 38 1.13 -4.10 -7.93
N VAL A 39 0.24 -4.18 -8.92
CA VAL A 39 -0.39 -5.46 -9.31
C VAL A 39 0.66 -6.42 -9.85
N VAL A 40 1.54 -6.00 -10.76
CA VAL A 40 2.62 -6.85 -11.30
C VAL A 40 3.57 -7.31 -10.20
N LEU A 41 3.96 -6.40 -9.30
CA LEU A 41 4.79 -6.71 -8.12
C LEU A 41 4.13 -7.77 -7.23
N SER A 42 2.80 -7.77 -7.11
CA SER A 42 2.10 -8.79 -6.32
C SER A 42 2.34 -10.22 -6.84
N PHE A 43 2.41 -10.38 -8.16
CA PHE A 43 2.71 -11.67 -8.80
C PHE A 43 4.19 -12.02 -8.70
N ILE A 44 5.08 -11.04 -8.93
CA ILE A 44 6.52 -11.23 -8.78
C ILE A 44 6.85 -11.69 -7.36
N ILE A 45 6.28 -11.06 -6.33
CA ILE A 45 6.47 -11.45 -4.93
C ILE A 45 5.92 -12.87 -4.68
N ALA A 46 4.78 -13.23 -5.28
CA ALA A 46 4.21 -14.57 -5.15
C ALA A 46 5.12 -15.66 -5.74
N VAL A 47 5.72 -15.38 -6.91
CA VAL A 47 6.65 -16.29 -7.60
C VAL A 47 7.98 -16.34 -6.85
N TRP A 48 8.54 -15.18 -6.50
CA TRP A 48 9.80 -15.07 -5.75
C TRP A 48 9.73 -15.83 -4.42
N ARG A 49 8.61 -15.74 -3.70
CA ARG A 49 8.37 -16.51 -2.46
C ARG A 49 8.52 -18.02 -2.64
N ARG A 50 8.17 -18.58 -3.81
CA ARG A 50 8.29 -20.02 -4.08
C ARG A 50 9.74 -20.48 -4.19
N SER A 51 10.65 -19.57 -4.53
CA SER A 51 12.09 -19.84 -4.67
C SER A 51 12.86 -19.81 -3.33
N HIS A 52 12.26 -19.29 -2.25
CA HIS A 52 12.94 -19.16 -0.97
C HIS A 52 12.79 -20.40 -0.07
N ALA A 53 13.93 -20.98 0.32
CA ALA A 53 14.01 -22.06 1.32
C ALA A 53 13.83 -21.55 2.77
N ASN A 54 14.09 -20.26 3.02
CA ASN A 54 13.98 -19.67 4.37
C ASN A 54 12.53 -19.55 4.85
N SER A 55 12.18 -20.34 5.87
CA SER A 55 10.84 -20.43 6.44
C SER A 55 10.33 -19.11 7.05
N VAL A 56 11.24 -18.28 7.59
CA VAL A 56 10.93 -16.97 8.19
C VAL A 56 10.48 -15.97 7.14
N THR A 57 11.26 -15.81 6.06
CA THR A 57 10.97 -14.89 4.94
C THR A 57 9.72 -15.35 4.18
N ARG A 58 9.51 -16.65 4.02
CA ARG A 58 8.33 -17.24 3.39
C ARG A 58 7.04 -17.00 4.18
N LYS A 59 7.10 -17.02 5.52
CA LYS A 59 5.95 -16.65 6.38
C LYS A 59 5.63 -15.16 6.31
N LEU A 60 6.65 -14.30 6.36
CA LEU A 60 6.45 -12.85 6.36
C LEU A 60 5.89 -12.36 5.01
N SER A 61 6.41 -12.87 3.89
CA SER A 61 5.95 -12.56 2.54
C SER A 61 4.61 -13.20 2.15
N ARG A 62 3.99 -14.00 3.03
CA ARG A 62 2.68 -14.63 2.76
C ARG A 62 1.60 -13.58 2.49
N THR A 63 1.56 -12.54 3.30
CA THR A 63 0.56 -11.47 3.23
C THR A 63 0.91 -10.40 2.21
N TRP A 64 2.18 -10.28 1.80
CA TRP A 64 2.66 -9.19 0.95
C TRP A 64 2.06 -9.21 -0.45
N SER A 65 1.98 -10.39 -1.06
CA SER A 65 1.37 -10.53 -2.38
C SER A 65 -0.12 -10.13 -2.37
N SER A 66 -0.89 -10.61 -1.39
CA SER A 66 -2.31 -10.28 -1.29
C SER A 66 -2.53 -8.79 -0.99
N VAL A 67 -1.74 -8.21 -0.08
CA VAL A 67 -1.87 -6.79 0.28
C VAL A 67 -1.48 -5.90 -0.91
N SER A 68 -0.36 -6.16 -1.59
CA SER A 68 0.03 -5.39 -2.77
C SER A 68 -0.99 -5.49 -3.91
N PHE A 69 -1.59 -6.67 -4.10
CA PHE A 69 -2.67 -6.85 -5.06
C PHE A 69 -3.88 -5.98 -4.71
N TRP A 70 -4.35 -6.03 -3.45
CA TRP A 70 -5.48 -5.19 -3.01
C TRP A 70 -5.18 -3.70 -3.08
N PHE A 71 -3.97 -3.26 -2.71
CA PHE A 71 -3.58 -1.86 -2.87
C PHE A 71 -3.59 -1.43 -4.34
N GLY A 72 -3.10 -2.29 -5.25
CA GLY A 72 -3.15 -2.06 -6.69
C GLY A 72 -4.58 -1.96 -7.23
N ILE A 73 -5.45 -2.90 -6.85
CA ILE A 73 -6.87 -2.91 -7.26
C ILE A 73 -7.63 -1.68 -6.71
N VAL A 74 -7.49 -1.38 -5.42
CA VAL A 74 -8.14 -0.21 -4.82
C VAL A 74 -7.61 1.07 -5.46
N GLY A 75 -6.30 1.15 -5.73
CA GLY A 75 -5.70 2.27 -6.44
C GLY A 75 -6.30 2.44 -7.84
N LEU A 76 -6.42 1.36 -8.62
CA LEU A 76 -7.08 1.38 -9.94
C LEU A 76 -8.53 1.86 -9.85
N VAL A 77 -9.30 1.33 -8.89
CA VAL A 77 -10.70 1.75 -8.66
C VAL A 77 -10.77 3.25 -8.35
N LEU A 78 -9.88 3.77 -7.50
CA LEU A 78 -9.84 5.20 -7.18
C LEU A 78 -9.44 6.07 -8.38
N VAL A 79 -8.55 5.59 -9.25
CA VAL A 79 -8.19 6.30 -10.49
C VAL A 79 -9.35 6.32 -11.46
N VAL A 80 -9.95 5.17 -11.77
CA VAL A 80 -11.08 5.04 -12.70
C VAL A 80 -12.25 5.88 -12.20
N SER A 81 -12.61 5.76 -10.92
CA SER A 81 -13.69 6.55 -10.31
C SER A 81 -13.46 8.05 -10.45
N ARG A 82 -12.20 8.48 -10.42
CA ARG A 82 -11.83 9.88 -10.60
C ARG A 82 -11.99 10.35 -12.04
N VAL A 83 -11.65 9.51 -13.01
CA VAL A 83 -11.85 9.82 -14.43
C VAL A 83 -13.33 9.82 -14.78
N GLU A 84 -14.09 8.82 -14.32
CA GLU A 84 -15.55 8.71 -14.48
C GLU A 84 -16.35 9.72 -13.64
N GLN A 85 -15.67 10.64 -12.96
CA GLN A 85 -16.30 11.71 -12.18
C GLN A 85 -17.29 11.23 -11.10
N ILE A 86 -17.07 10.05 -10.52
CA ILE A 86 -17.92 9.50 -9.46
C ILE A 86 -17.73 10.34 -8.19
N GLN A 87 -18.71 11.21 -7.90
CA GLN A 87 -18.58 12.31 -6.94
C GLN A 87 -18.04 11.89 -5.56
N PHE A 88 -18.59 10.82 -4.97
CA PHE A 88 -18.22 10.36 -3.63
C PHE A 88 -16.94 9.54 -3.61
N LEU A 89 -16.70 8.70 -4.62
CA LEU A 89 -15.55 7.80 -4.64
C LEU A 89 -14.25 8.49 -5.11
N ALA A 90 -14.38 9.59 -5.86
CA ALA A 90 -13.26 10.40 -6.35
C ALA A 90 -12.77 11.49 -5.37
N MET A 91 -13.24 11.47 -4.12
CA MET A 91 -12.79 12.44 -3.11
C MET A 91 -11.27 12.34 -2.87
N ARG A 92 -10.64 13.50 -2.66
CA ARG A 92 -9.20 13.56 -2.32
C ARG A 92 -8.90 12.81 -1.01
N PHE A 93 -9.86 12.77 -0.08
CA PHE A 93 -9.77 12.02 1.17
C PHE A 93 -9.36 10.56 0.96
N PHE A 94 -9.97 9.85 0.01
CA PHE A 94 -9.64 8.43 -0.23
C PHE A 94 -8.22 8.23 -0.72
N TRP A 95 -7.69 9.16 -1.52
CA TRP A 95 -6.30 9.15 -1.93
C TRP A 95 -5.34 9.36 -0.76
N VAL A 96 -5.65 10.31 0.13
CA VAL A 96 -4.85 10.54 1.34
C VAL A 96 -4.87 9.31 2.24
N LEU A 97 -6.05 8.73 2.46
CA LEU A 97 -6.22 7.52 3.27
C LEU A 97 -5.46 6.33 2.66
N TRP A 98 -5.53 6.16 1.35
CA TRP A 98 -4.83 5.09 0.63
C TRP A 98 -3.31 5.22 0.76
N VAL A 99 -2.76 6.42 0.55
CA VAL A 99 -1.32 6.67 0.71
C VAL A 99 -0.89 6.46 2.17
N LEU A 100 -1.68 6.95 3.13
CA LEU A 100 -1.39 6.79 4.55
C LEU A 100 -1.38 5.31 4.95
N ALA A 101 -2.37 4.54 4.50
CA ALA A 101 -2.45 3.09 4.76
C ALA A 101 -1.25 2.35 4.15
N LEU A 102 -0.82 2.72 2.94
CA LEU A 102 0.35 2.15 2.29
C LEU A 102 1.62 2.45 3.10
N LEU A 103 1.80 3.69 3.55
CA LEU A 103 2.95 4.09 4.38
C LEU A 103 3.00 3.34 5.71
N VAL A 104 1.87 3.23 6.41
CA VAL A 104 1.77 2.46 7.66
C VAL A 104 2.11 0.99 7.42
N TYR A 105 1.60 0.41 6.35
CA TYR A 105 1.91 -0.98 5.98
C TYR A 105 3.41 -1.18 5.75
N VAL A 106 4.05 -0.33 4.94
CA VAL A 106 5.50 -0.40 4.68
C VAL A 106 6.29 -0.24 5.98
N PHE A 107 5.93 0.73 6.82
CA PHE A 107 6.59 0.96 8.11
C PHE A 107 6.52 -0.26 9.03
N VAL A 108 5.32 -0.86 9.18
CA VAL A 108 5.13 -2.07 9.99
C VAL A 108 5.93 -3.24 9.42
N GLN A 109 5.95 -3.42 8.10
CA GLN A 109 6.74 -4.49 7.48
C GLN A 109 8.24 -4.31 7.68
N LEU A 110 8.77 -3.08 7.56
CA LEU A 110 10.18 -2.80 7.84
C LEU A 110 10.53 -3.10 9.30
N ARG A 111 9.64 -2.77 10.23
CA ARG A 111 9.86 -3.04 11.67
C ARG A 111 9.83 -4.54 11.97
N LEU A 112 8.88 -5.29 11.40
CA LEU A 112 8.79 -6.74 11.55
C LEU A 112 9.97 -7.47 10.90
N PHE A 113 10.42 -6.99 9.74
CA PHE A 113 11.58 -7.55 9.06
C PHE A 113 12.84 -7.39 9.90
N ARG A 114 13.08 -6.19 10.46
CA ARG A 114 14.21 -5.94 11.39
C ARG A 114 14.11 -6.80 12.64
N ALA A 115 12.94 -6.88 13.29
CA ALA A 115 12.80 -7.68 14.51
C ALA A 115 13.13 -9.17 14.28
N ARG A 116 12.64 -9.76 13.18
CA ARG A 116 12.80 -11.20 12.92
C ARG A 116 14.14 -11.60 12.29
N HIS A 117 14.85 -10.71 11.61
CA HIS A 117 16.18 -11.03 11.07
C HIS A 117 17.29 -10.94 12.12
N TYR A 118 17.12 -10.15 13.19
CA TYR A 118 18.12 -9.98 14.24
C TYR A 118 17.95 -10.93 15.44
N GLU A 119 16.85 -11.68 15.51
CA GLU A 119 16.56 -12.66 16.59
C GLU A 119 17.19 -14.05 16.35
N ILE A 120 18.44 -14.11 15.87
CA ILE A 120 19.22 -15.35 15.89
C ILE A 120 19.93 -15.43 17.25
N LEU A 121 19.16 -15.71 18.32
CA LEU A 121 19.77 -16.19 19.56
C LEU A 121 20.17 -17.65 19.34
N PRO A 122 21.44 -18.03 19.57
CA PRO A 122 21.88 -19.42 19.44
C PRO A 122 21.05 -20.28 20.38
N ARG A 123 20.24 -21.17 19.79
CA ARG A 123 19.59 -22.23 20.55
C ARG A 123 20.70 -23.17 21.03
N VAL A 124 21.18 -22.93 22.24
CA VAL A 124 22.01 -23.89 22.95
C VAL A 124 21.11 -25.10 23.16
N SER A 125 21.34 -26.16 22.39
CA SER A 125 20.77 -27.48 22.68
C SER A 125 21.29 -27.86 24.07
N ALA A 126 20.44 -27.75 25.09
CA ALA A 126 20.71 -28.37 26.37
C ALA A 126 20.76 -29.88 26.10
N ALA A 127 21.97 -30.43 26.04
CA ALA A 127 22.18 -31.87 26.04
C ALA A 127 21.65 -32.38 27.39
N ASP A 128 20.57 -33.17 27.36
CA ASP A 128 20.04 -33.87 28.52
C ASP A 128 21.06 -34.97 28.90
N PRO A 129 21.69 -34.93 30.08
CA PRO A 129 22.57 -35.99 30.52
C PRO A 129 21.73 -37.16 31.00
N ARG A 130 21.58 -38.18 30.15
CA ARG A 130 21.05 -39.50 30.52
C ARG A 130 22.02 -40.59 30.10
#